data_AF-A0A2S9FAY7-F1
#
_entry.id   AF-A0A2S9FAY7-F1
#
_cell.length_a   1.000
_cell.length_b   1.000
_cell.length_c   1.000
_cell.angle_alpha   90.00
_cell.angle_beta   90.00
_cell.angle_gamma   90.00
#
_symmetry.space_group_name_H-M   'P 1'
#
loop_
_entity.id
_entity.type
_entity.pdbx_description
1 polymer ?
#
loop_
_entity_poly.entity_id
_entity_poly.type
_entity_poly.pdbx_seq_one_letter_code
_entity_poly.pdbx_strand_id
1 'polypeptide(L)'
;AKPYFGDIGDMTYLQWLKRYVELAIGDGDSTADTAAPGSPWLADTWRERFEEMLTRAEARLNEQDFGPIESLYATGAEGEALLDNPNEALAMLVARYPDAESVKLHPADVPFFVTLCKKPGKPVNFVPVIDKDVRRWWRSDSLWQAHDARYTADQVCIIPGTQAVAGITRVDEPVGELLDRFEQEIVDRVLGSGAQPVPVVSRRQARADVSGPLAVVLDSPDVLWAGRTAINPVHRIGAPGEWQVNDVPGKPSATHPNTGARLEQSTDGAGHVAVTLSVPLSDIWIDIRFTLPAATVDGGMPIVTVEDASKAMRAVLAIAAGADDPESLPVPNDNGSVSVTVAWDPEKVADHTGVTATFGAPLAPGLTLVPDALVGLCWPAVFSAIGSALTDDGFPVIEGLLSLVH
;
A
#
# COMPACT_ATOMS: atom_id res chain seq x y z
N ALA A 1 0.14 6.67 32.89
CA ALA A 1 0.55 5.59 31.97
C ALA A 1 2.06 5.50 31.78
N LYS A 2 2.87 6.51 32.17
CA LYS A 2 4.35 6.42 32.15
C LYS A 2 4.97 6.58 33.54
N PRO A 3 4.91 5.58 34.42
CA PRO A 3 5.45 5.73 35.78
C PRO A 3 6.96 5.94 35.78
N TYR A 4 7.49 6.47 36.88
CA TYR A 4 8.93 6.40 37.14
C TYR A 4 9.35 4.93 37.28
N PHE A 5 10.48 4.56 36.68
CA PHE A 5 10.97 3.18 36.71
C PHE A 5 11.37 2.77 38.14
N GLY A 6 11.94 3.71 38.89
CA GLY A 6 12.49 3.53 40.24
C GLY A 6 13.99 3.85 40.29
N ASP A 7 14.56 3.87 41.50
CA ASP A 7 16.00 4.09 41.70
C ASP A 7 16.79 2.84 41.28
N ILE A 8 17.12 2.75 39.99
CA ILE A 8 17.70 1.54 39.38
C ILE A 8 19.04 1.10 39.98
N GLY A 9 19.81 2.02 40.58
CA GLY A 9 21.07 1.68 41.26
C GLY A 9 20.87 0.88 42.56
N ASP A 10 19.66 0.90 43.11
CA ASP A 10 19.31 0.14 44.32
C ASP A 10 18.62 -1.20 44.02
N MET A 11 18.26 -1.44 42.76
CA MET A 11 17.63 -2.69 42.32
C MET A 11 18.68 -3.79 42.14
N THR A 12 18.28 -5.04 42.42
CA THR A 12 19.01 -6.21 41.94
C THR A 12 18.78 -6.45 40.45
N TYR A 13 19.63 -7.24 39.80
CA TYR A 13 19.46 -7.58 38.38
C TYR A 13 18.07 -8.17 38.11
N LEU A 14 17.59 -9.07 38.97
CA LEU A 14 16.26 -9.65 38.82
C LEU A 14 15.14 -8.63 39.00
N GLN A 15 15.25 -7.72 39.99
CA GLN A 15 14.25 -6.67 40.20
C GLN A 15 14.16 -5.72 39.01
N TRP A 16 15.30 -5.32 38.45
CA TRP A 16 15.38 -4.45 37.27
C TRP A 16 14.75 -5.10 36.03
N LEU A 17 15.05 -6.36 35.76
CA LEU A 17 14.48 -7.09 34.63
C LEU A 17 12.97 -7.35 34.79
N LYS A 18 12.53 -7.78 35.98
CA LYS A 18 11.10 -7.96 36.29
C LYS A 18 10.32 -6.66 36.14
N ARG A 19 10.88 -5.54 36.59
CA ARG A 19 10.25 -4.22 36.45
C ARG A 19 10.11 -3.81 34.99
N TYR A 20 11.07 -4.14 34.14
CA TYR A 20 10.95 -3.89 32.70
C TYR A 20 9.82 -4.70 32.07
N VAL A 21 9.73 -6.00 32.37
CA VAL A 21 8.65 -6.88 31.89
C VAL A 21 7.28 -6.40 32.38
N GLU A 22 7.16 -6.11 33.67
CA GLU A 22 5.93 -5.56 34.29
C GLU A 22 5.46 -4.30 33.56
N LEU A 23 6.37 -3.38 33.26
CA LEU A 23 6.01 -2.13 32.60
C LEU A 23 5.70 -2.36 31.12
N ALA A 24 6.55 -3.08 30.39
CA ALA A 24 6.41 -3.27 28.94
C ALA A 24 5.16 -4.08 28.59
N ILE A 25 4.95 -5.20 29.28
CA ILE A 25 3.94 -6.22 28.95
C ILE A 25 2.73 -6.10 29.88
N GLY A 26 2.94 -5.87 31.18
CA GLY A 26 1.86 -5.88 32.17
C GLY A 26 1.32 -7.30 32.39
N ASP A 27 0.00 -7.42 32.55
CA ASP A 27 -0.68 -8.70 32.73
C ASP A 27 -0.98 -9.43 31.40
N GLY A 28 -0.46 -8.91 30.28
CA GLY A 28 -0.67 -9.48 28.93
C GLY A 28 -2.06 -9.18 28.35
N ASP A 29 -2.73 -8.15 28.87
CA ASP A 29 -4.10 -7.73 28.54
C ASP A 29 -4.16 -6.49 27.62
N SER A 30 -3.03 -6.11 27.02
CA SER A 30 -2.95 -5.00 26.07
C SER A 30 -3.87 -5.24 24.88
N THR A 31 -4.72 -4.25 24.56
CA THR A 31 -5.56 -4.26 23.36
C THR A 31 -4.94 -3.51 22.19
N ALA A 32 -3.79 -2.85 22.42
CA ALA A 32 -3.02 -2.21 21.37
C ALA A 32 -2.28 -3.22 20.50
N ASP A 33 -1.98 -2.83 19.26
CA ASP A 33 -1.24 -3.63 18.29
C ASP A 33 0.09 -4.13 18.87
N THR A 34 0.26 -5.44 18.89
CA THR A 34 1.51 -6.11 19.24
C THR A 34 2.43 -6.17 18.02
N ALA A 35 3.71 -6.44 18.26
CA ALA A 35 4.73 -6.50 17.20
C ALA A 35 4.41 -7.57 16.15
N ALA A 36 3.82 -8.69 16.59
CA ALA A 36 3.32 -9.76 15.74
C ALA A 36 2.13 -10.46 16.40
N PRO A 37 1.29 -11.18 15.63
CA PRO A 37 0.21 -12.01 16.17
C PRO A 37 0.76 -12.99 17.22
N GLY A 38 0.25 -12.91 18.44
CA GLY A 38 0.66 -13.78 19.55
C GLY A 38 1.92 -13.36 20.32
N SER A 39 2.63 -12.30 19.91
CA SER A 39 3.74 -11.76 20.70
C SER A 39 3.21 -10.87 21.83
N PRO A 40 3.75 -10.97 23.07
CA PRO A 40 3.35 -10.09 24.17
C PRO A 40 3.97 -8.69 24.07
N TRP A 41 4.91 -8.48 23.14
CA TRP A 41 5.63 -7.23 23.00
C TRP A 41 4.88 -6.26 22.08
N LEU A 42 4.70 -5.02 22.54
CA LEU A 42 4.11 -3.95 21.72
C LEU A 42 5.02 -3.41 20.61
N ALA A 43 6.29 -3.79 20.60
CA ALA A 43 7.25 -3.42 19.56
C ALA A 43 8.46 -4.34 19.63
N ASP A 44 9.02 -4.70 18.47
CA ASP A 44 10.28 -5.46 18.39
C ASP A 44 11.39 -4.78 19.19
N THR A 45 11.49 -3.46 19.08
CA THR A 45 12.48 -2.66 19.82
C THR A 45 12.34 -2.72 21.35
N TRP A 46 11.18 -3.13 21.90
CA TRP A 46 11.05 -3.36 23.34
C TRP A 46 11.55 -4.75 23.73
N ARG A 47 11.32 -5.75 22.88
CA ARG A 47 11.89 -7.09 23.02
C ARG A 47 13.41 -7.08 22.88
N GLU A 48 13.94 -6.41 21.87
CA GLU A 48 15.40 -6.23 21.65
C GLU A 48 16.07 -5.54 22.85
N ARG A 49 15.43 -4.51 23.43
CA ARG A 49 15.96 -3.89 24.65
C ARG A 49 15.98 -4.88 25.82
N PHE A 50 14.97 -5.73 25.96
CA PHE A 50 14.96 -6.77 27.00
C PHE A 50 16.08 -7.79 26.78
N GLU A 51 16.30 -8.23 25.55
CA GLU A 51 17.42 -9.10 25.18
C GLU A 51 18.78 -8.49 25.51
N GLU A 52 18.98 -7.20 25.20
CA GLU A 52 20.21 -6.48 25.56
C GLU A 52 20.38 -6.37 27.08
N MET A 53 19.27 -6.23 27.81
CA MET A 53 19.28 -6.22 29.28
C MET A 53 19.67 -7.59 29.86
N LEU A 54 19.11 -8.68 29.30
CA LEU A 54 19.42 -10.06 29.67
C LEU A 54 20.88 -10.40 29.38
N THR A 55 21.34 -10.13 28.16
CA THR A 55 22.73 -10.35 27.74
C THR A 55 23.71 -9.56 28.61
N ARG A 56 23.35 -8.33 29.01
CA ARG A 56 24.16 -7.53 29.95
C ARG A 56 24.23 -8.15 31.34
N ALA A 57 23.13 -8.74 31.82
CA ALA A 57 23.10 -9.45 33.10
C ALA A 57 24.01 -10.70 33.05
N GLU A 58 23.94 -11.49 31.98
CA GLU A 58 24.83 -12.64 31.80
C GLU A 58 26.30 -12.23 31.79
N ALA A 59 26.65 -11.20 31.01
CA ALA A 59 28.02 -10.70 30.92
C ALA A 59 28.55 -10.12 32.25
N ARG A 60 27.67 -9.71 33.17
CA ARG A 60 28.08 -9.19 34.47
C ARG A 60 28.18 -10.27 35.55
N LEU A 61 27.24 -11.20 35.56
CA LEU A 61 27.11 -12.22 36.61
C LEU A 61 27.96 -13.46 36.33
N ASN A 62 28.50 -13.59 35.13
CA ASN A 62 29.49 -14.62 34.82
C ASN A 62 30.82 -14.33 35.53
N GLU A 63 31.45 -15.37 36.10
CA GLU A 63 32.75 -15.25 36.76
C GLU A 63 33.90 -14.97 35.78
N GLN A 64 33.70 -15.18 34.47
CA GLN A 64 34.71 -14.93 33.45
C GLN A 64 34.78 -13.45 33.07
N ASP A 65 35.95 -12.85 33.23
CA ASP A 65 36.21 -11.44 32.89
C ASP A 65 36.65 -11.22 31.43
N PHE A 66 36.91 -12.29 30.67
CA PHE A 66 37.41 -12.21 29.29
C PHE A 66 36.97 -13.41 28.46
N GLY A 67 36.90 -13.21 27.13
CA GLY A 67 36.48 -14.24 26.17
C GLY A 67 34.96 -14.27 25.94
N PRO A 68 34.49 -15.07 24.97
CA PRO A 68 33.07 -15.26 24.75
C PRO A 68 32.46 -16.13 25.85
N ILE A 69 31.25 -15.78 26.29
CA ILE A 69 30.41 -16.63 27.13
C ILE A 69 29.29 -17.23 26.30
N GLU A 70 28.89 -18.46 26.60
CA GLU A 70 27.69 -19.07 26.02
C GLU A 70 26.46 -18.39 26.62
N SER A 71 25.69 -17.70 25.77
CA SER A 71 24.48 -16.97 26.16
C SER A 71 23.25 -17.88 26.06
N LEU A 72 22.37 -17.80 27.06
CA LEU A 72 21.06 -18.46 27.05
C LEU A 72 20.11 -17.87 26.00
N TYR A 73 20.36 -16.63 25.56
CA TYR A 73 19.51 -15.86 24.65
C TYR A 73 20.16 -15.66 23.29
N ALA A 74 21.08 -16.55 22.91
CA ALA A 74 21.81 -16.46 21.65
C ALA A 74 20.87 -16.42 20.44
N THR A 75 21.36 -15.81 19.36
CA THR A 75 20.61 -15.59 18.12
C THR A 75 20.23 -16.93 17.48
N GLY A 76 18.93 -17.20 17.35
CA GLY A 76 18.39 -18.45 16.81
C GLY A 76 16.93 -18.67 17.26
N ALA A 77 16.24 -19.64 16.65
CA ALA A 77 14.81 -19.86 16.86
C ALA A 77 14.43 -20.15 18.33
N GLU A 78 15.28 -20.85 19.07
CA GLU A 78 15.06 -21.15 20.50
C GLU A 78 15.22 -19.89 21.37
N GLY A 79 16.24 -19.07 21.11
CA GLY A 79 16.45 -17.80 21.81
C GLY A 79 15.33 -16.79 21.52
N GLU A 80 14.92 -16.68 20.26
CA GLU A 80 13.80 -15.82 19.86
C GLU A 80 12.48 -16.24 20.55
N ALA A 81 12.18 -17.55 20.58
CA ALA A 81 11.00 -18.06 21.26
C ALA A 81 11.04 -17.81 22.78
N LEU A 82 12.22 -17.86 23.40
CA LEU A 82 12.40 -17.58 24.82
C LEU A 82 12.15 -16.09 25.15
N LEU A 83 12.53 -15.17 24.26
CA LEU A 83 12.27 -13.73 24.43
C LEU A 83 10.78 -13.39 24.35
N ASP A 84 9.98 -14.17 23.61
CA ASP A 84 8.51 -14.06 23.62
C ASP A 84 7.86 -14.70 24.86
N ASN A 85 8.64 -15.39 25.72
CA ASN A 85 8.22 -15.96 27.00
C ASN A 85 9.05 -15.36 28.16
N PRO A 86 8.88 -14.07 28.49
CA PRO A 86 9.76 -13.34 29.40
C PRO A 86 9.84 -13.94 30.82
N ASN A 87 8.76 -14.52 31.33
CA ASN A 87 8.78 -15.17 32.64
C ASN A 87 9.69 -16.42 32.66
N GLU A 88 9.69 -17.19 31.57
CA GLU A 88 10.57 -18.34 31.39
C GLU A 88 12.02 -17.90 31.21
N ALA A 89 12.25 -16.87 30.38
CA ALA A 89 13.57 -16.24 30.23
C ALA A 89 14.16 -15.84 31.59
N LEU A 90 13.40 -15.13 32.42
CA LEU A 90 13.86 -14.73 33.75
C LEU A 90 14.12 -15.92 34.68
N ALA A 91 13.31 -16.97 34.62
CA ALA A 91 13.53 -18.18 35.41
C ALA A 91 14.83 -18.90 35.00
N MET A 92 15.12 -18.97 33.71
CA MET A 92 16.37 -19.54 33.19
C MET A 92 17.59 -18.72 33.60
N LEU A 93 17.50 -17.38 33.55
CA LEU A 93 18.58 -16.51 34.03
C LEU A 93 18.93 -16.81 35.49
N VAL A 94 17.93 -16.87 36.37
CA VAL A 94 18.13 -17.08 37.82
C VAL A 94 18.66 -18.48 38.11
N ALA A 95 18.18 -19.50 37.38
CA ALA A 95 18.68 -20.86 37.51
C ALA A 95 20.19 -20.96 37.17
N ARG A 96 20.67 -20.17 36.20
CA ARG A 96 22.07 -20.14 35.80
C ARG A 96 22.92 -19.20 36.66
N TYR A 97 22.37 -18.06 37.04
CA TYR A 97 23.04 -17.00 37.79
C TYR A 97 22.22 -16.61 39.04
N PRO A 98 22.24 -17.39 40.12
CA PRO A 98 21.44 -17.14 41.32
C PRO A 98 21.72 -15.78 41.98
N ASP A 99 22.94 -15.26 41.81
CA ASP A 99 23.35 -13.95 42.31
C ASP A 99 22.52 -12.79 41.73
N ALA A 100 21.82 -12.99 40.60
CA ALA A 100 20.89 -12.02 40.05
C ALA A 100 19.81 -11.57 41.06
N GLU A 101 19.48 -12.42 42.04
CA GLU A 101 18.47 -12.12 43.06
C GLU A 101 18.97 -11.17 44.15
N SER A 102 20.28 -11.15 44.42
CA SER A 102 20.86 -10.48 45.58
C SER A 102 21.85 -9.36 45.23
N VAL A 103 22.54 -9.47 44.08
CA VAL A 103 23.52 -8.49 43.62
C VAL A 103 22.81 -7.30 43.00
N LYS A 104 23.11 -6.11 43.53
CA LYS A 104 22.63 -4.84 42.98
C LYS A 104 23.24 -4.54 41.61
N LEU A 105 22.51 -3.77 40.81
CA LEU A 105 22.97 -3.32 39.51
C LEU A 105 24.32 -2.58 39.65
N HIS A 106 25.30 -2.97 38.84
CA HIS A 106 26.61 -2.34 38.87
C HIS A 106 26.48 -0.83 38.50
N PRO A 107 27.20 0.10 39.15
CA PRO A 107 27.06 1.55 38.89
C PRO A 107 27.27 1.95 37.42
N ALA A 108 28.08 1.20 36.66
CA ALA A 108 28.27 1.42 35.22
C ALA A 108 27.13 0.88 34.33
N ASP A 109 26.25 0.03 34.85
CA ASP A 109 25.10 -0.51 34.11
C ASP A 109 23.88 0.44 34.18
N VAL A 110 23.85 1.34 35.17
CA VAL A 110 22.88 2.46 35.27
C VAL A 110 22.91 3.36 34.01
N PRO A 111 24.04 3.99 33.62
CA PRO A 111 24.08 4.79 32.40
C PRO A 111 23.93 3.96 31.11
N PHE A 112 24.29 2.68 31.13
CA PHE A 112 23.99 1.76 30.03
C PHE A 112 22.47 1.66 29.80
N PHE A 113 21.69 1.38 30.84
CA PHE A 113 20.22 1.28 30.71
C PHE A 113 19.58 2.59 30.26
N VAL A 114 20.04 3.73 30.80
CA VAL A 114 19.53 5.04 30.36
C VAL A 114 19.85 5.28 28.88
N THR A 115 21.03 4.87 28.40
CA THR A 115 21.41 4.96 26.98
C THR A 115 20.58 4.01 26.11
N LEU A 116 20.31 2.80 26.61
CA LEU A 116 19.45 1.81 25.97
C LEU A 116 18.02 2.36 25.76
N CYS A 117 17.47 3.03 26.78
CA CYS A 117 16.17 3.70 26.69
C CYS A 117 16.13 4.86 25.68
N LYS A 118 17.29 5.40 25.27
CA LYS A 118 17.43 6.46 24.25
C LYS A 118 17.62 5.91 22.84
N LYS A 119 17.83 4.60 22.66
CA LYS A 119 18.03 4.02 21.32
C LYS A 119 16.80 4.28 20.43
N PRO A 120 17.02 4.54 19.12
CA PRO A 120 15.94 4.65 18.13
C PRO A 120 14.98 3.45 18.20
N GLY A 121 13.70 3.70 17.97
CA GLY A 121 12.64 2.70 18.12
C GLY A 121 11.42 3.27 18.84
N LYS A 122 10.48 2.40 19.24
CA LYS A 122 9.31 2.83 20.02
C LYS A 122 9.79 3.35 21.38
N PRO A 123 9.48 4.59 21.79
CA PRO A 123 9.93 5.12 23.08
C PRO A 123 9.48 4.24 24.26
N VAL A 124 10.29 4.18 25.31
CA VAL A 124 9.93 3.43 26.54
C VAL A 124 8.65 3.99 27.17
N ASN A 125 7.88 3.12 27.80
CA ASN A 125 6.60 3.47 28.44
C ASN A 125 6.73 3.84 29.93
N PHE A 126 7.92 4.28 30.33
CA PHE A 126 8.24 4.73 31.68
C PHE A 126 9.26 5.86 31.63
N VAL A 127 9.49 6.51 32.78
CA VAL A 127 10.57 7.48 32.95
C VAL A 127 11.77 6.76 33.60
N PRO A 128 12.90 6.55 32.89
CA PRO A 128 14.03 5.77 33.43
C PRO A 128 14.85 6.55 34.47
N VAL A 129 14.88 7.88 34.37
CA VAL A 129 15.66 8.76 35.25
C VAL A 129 14.96 10.12 35.42
N ILE A 130 15.10 10.73 36.59
CA ILE A 130 14.68 12.11 36.83
C ILE A 130 15.89 13.01 36.59
N ASP A 131 15.98 13.59 35.39
CA ASP A 131 17.06 14.46 34.97
C ASP A 131 16.53 15.74 34.28
N LYS A 132 17.45 16.54 33.70
CA LYS A 132 17.10 17.73 32.92
C LYS A 132 16.17 17.46 31.73
N ASP A 133 16.11 16.21 31.27
CA ASP A 133 15.31 15.76 30.14
C ASP A 133 13.97 15.13 30.59
N VAL A 134 13.59 15.19 31.88
CA VAL A 134 12.37 14.57 32.43
C VAL A 134 11.09 14.87 31.64
N ARG A 135 10.94 16.12 31.16
CA ARG A 135 9.79 16.49 30.30
C ARG A 135 9.78 15.71 28.99
N ARG A 136 10.95 15.52 28.37
CA ARG A 136 11.11 14.76 27.13
C ARG A 136 10.76 13.29 27.37
N TRP A 137 11.25 12.71 28.46
CA TRP A 137 10.91 11.33 28.84
C TRP A 137 9.41 11.13 29.03
N TRP A 138 8.77 12.01 29.79
CA TRP A 138 7.35 11.90 30.11
C TRP A 138 6.44 12.13 28.91
N ARG A 139 6.73 13.16 28.08
CA ARG A 139 5.83 13.57 26.98
C ARG A 139 6.06 12.80 25.68
N SER A 140 7.23 12.21 25.49
CA SER A 140 7.53 11.43 24.28
C SER A 140 6.52 10.30 24.13
N ASP A 141 5.85 10.20 22.97
CA ASP A 141 4.95 9.10 22.61
C ASP A 141 3.93 8.74 23.71
N SER A 142 3.07 9.71 24.03
CA SER A 142 2.11 9.66 25.15
C SER A 142 0.64 9.58 24.74
N LEU A 143 0.36 9.26 23.45
CA LEU A 143 -1.00 9.28 22.90
C LEU A 143 -1.60 7.90 22.66
N TRP A 144 -0.80 6.91 22.26
CA TRP A 144 -1.32 5.58 21.91
C TRP A 144 -1.96 4.86 23.11
N GLN A 145 -1.60 5.23 24.33
CA GLN A 145 -2.14 4.63 25.55
C GLN A 145 -3.64 4.88 25.71
N ALA A 146 -4.21 5.90 25.05
CA ALA A 146 -5.66 6.13 25.06
C ALA A 146 -6.45 5.06 24.28
N HIS A 147 -5.78 4.20 23.51
CA HIS A 147 -6.35 3.11 22.72
C HIS A 147 -6.08 1.73 23.33
N ASP A 148 -5.50 1.69 24.53
CA ASP A 148 -5.06 0.46 25.19
C ASP A 148 -5.78 0.28 26.53
N ALA A 149 -6.64 -0.75 26.63
CA ALA A 149 -7.53 -0.96 27.75
C ALA A 149 -6.83 -1.26 29.08
N ARG A 150 -5.54 -1.63 29.06
CA ARG A 150 -4.75 -1.87 30.27
C ARG A 150 -4.50 -0.61 31.10
N TYR A 151 -4.68 0.58 30.51
CA TYR A 151 -4.56 1.85 31.23
C TYR A 151 -5.92 2.42 31.59
N THR A 152 -6.02 2.99 32.80
CA THR A 152 -7.22 3.75 33.18
C THR A 152 -7.26 5.12 32.48
N ALA A 153 -8.46 5.66 32.26
CA ALA A 153 -8.64 6.95 31.57
C ALA A 153 -7.93 8.12 32.28
N ASP A 154 -7.79 8.09 33.61
CA ASP A 154 -7.12 9.14 34.40
C ASP A 154 -5.59 9.11 34.27
N GLN A 155 -5.04 8.03 33.71
CA GLN A 155 -3.59 7.84 33.58
C GLN A 155 -3.05 8.29 32.22
N VAL A 156 -3.91 8.54 31.23
CA VAL A 156 -3.51 8.73 29.82
C VAL A 156 -3.67 10.17 29.37
N CYS A 157 -2.93 10.57 28.33
CA CYS A 157 -3.13 11.86 27.69
C CYS A 157 -4.19 11.72 26.60
N ILE A 158 -5.29 12.46 26.71
CA ILE A 158 -6.37 12.53 25.73
C ILE A 158 -6.41 13.96 25.18
N ILE A 159 -6.60 14.14 23.87
CA ILE A 159 -6.55 15.46 23.22
C ILE A 159 -7.92 15.80 22.60
N PRO A 160 -8.91 16.22 23.40
CA PRO A 160 -10.15 16.75 22.86
C PRO A 160 -10.05 18.26 22.56
N GLY A 161 -10.90 18.76 21.66
CA GLY A 161 -11.12 20.20 21.48
C GLY A 161 -12.08 20.74 22.54
N THR A 162 -11.74 21.85 23.21
CA THR A 162 -12.49 22.36 24.38
C THR A 162 -13.97 22.64 24.12
N GLN A 163 -14.31 23.16 22.94
CA GLN A 163 -15.70 23.41 22.54
C GLN A 163 -16.37 22.16 21.98
N ALA A 164 -15.62 21.30 21.27
CA ALA A 164 -16.16 20.11 20.63
C ALA A 164 -16.72 19.11 21.64
N VAL A 165 -16.10 18.99 22.82
CA VAL A 165 -16.56 18.07 23.89
C VAL A 165 -18.01 18.31 24.28
N ALA A 166 -18.47 19.56 24.30
CA ALA A 166 -19.86 19.86 24.63
C ALA A 166 -20.86 19.25 23.63
N GLY A 167 -20.44 19.04 22.37
CA GLY A 167 -21.24 18.40 21.32
C GLY A 167 -21.14 16.88 21.29
N ILE A 168 -20.17 16.27 21.96
CA ILE A 168 -19.96 14.81 22.00
C ILE A 168 -20.77 14.24 23.15
N THR A 169 -21.95 13.70 22.85
CA THR A 169 -22.91 13.22 23.87
C THR A 169 -23.19 11.72 23.82
N ARG A 170 -22.81 11.05 22.73
CA ARG A 170 -23.00 9.62 22.52
C ARG A 170 -21.65 8.92 22.38
N VAL A 171 -21.48 7.83 23.13
CA VAL A 171 -20.34 6.92 23.02
C VAL A 171 -20.65 5.83 21.98
N ASP A 172 -19.63 5.34 21.28
CA ASP A 172 -19.71 4.27 20.28
C ASP A 172 -20.72 4.52 19.14
N GLU A 173 -20.90 5.79 18.76
CA GLU A 173 -21.67 6.18 17.58
C GLU A 173 -20.91 5.79 16.29
N PRO A 174 -21.52 5.04 15.35
CA PRO A 174 -20.89 4.75 14.07
C PRO A 174 -20.53 6.04 13.33
N VAL A 175 -19.33 6.09 12.73
CA VAL A 175 -18.83 7.29 12.04
C VAL A 175 -19.77 7.74 10.92
N GLY A 176 -20.35 6.79 10.17
CA GLY A 176 -21.36 7.10 9.15
C GLY A 176 -22.57 7.81 9.74
N GLU A 177 -23.12 7.31 10.85
CA GLU A 177 -24.27 7.92 11.52
C GLU A 177 -23.96 9.35 12.03
N LEU A 178 -22.77 9.57 12.58
CA LEU A 178 -22.32 10.90 13.04
C LEU A 178 -22.25 11.90 11.88
N LEU A 179 -21.63 11.52 10.77
CA LEU A 179 -21.44 12.39 9.61
C LEU A 179 -22.77 12.63 8.87
N ASP A 180 -23.58 11.58 8.72
CA ASP A 180 -24.91 11.67 8.12
C ASP A 180 -25.84 12.56 8.96
N ARG A 181 -25.77 12.50 10.29
CA ARG A 181 -26.53 13.42 11.17
C ARG A 181 -26.14 14.87 10.93
N PHE A 182 -24.85 15.15 10.71
CA PHE A 182 -24.38 16.50 10.42
C PHE A 182 -24.84 16.97 9.03
N GLU A 183 -24.74 16.12 8.01
CA GLU A 183 -25.23 16.40 6.65
C GLU A 183 -26.75 16.64 6.65
N GLN A 184 -27.52 15.77 7.33
CA GLN A 184 -28.98 15.83 7.40
C GLN A 184 -29.48 17.12 8.06
N GLU A 185 -28.89 17.55 9.18
CA GLU A 185 -29.28 18.80 9.85
C GLU A 185 -29.08 20.02 8.95
N ILE A 186 -28.01 20.03 8.13
CA ILE A 186 -27.78 21.10 7.16
C ILE A 186 -28.82 21.03 6.05
N VAL A 187 -29.09 19.84 5.51
CA VAL A 187 -30.10 19.63 4.47
C VAL A 187 -31.48 20.11 4.96
N ASP A 188 -31.90 19.72 6.16
CA ASP A 188 -33.19 20.11 6.74
C ASP A 188 -33.33 21.62 6.90
N ARG A 189 -32.26 22.31 7.35
CA ARG A 189 -32.25 23.79 7.43
C ARG A 189 -32.35 24.45 6.07
N VAL A 190 -31.65 23.94 5.07
CA VAL A 190 -31.69 24.46 3.71
C VAL A 190 -33.07 24.27 3.10
N LEU A 191 -33.67 23.08 3.24
CA LEU A 191 -35.04 22.81 2.79
C LEU A 191 -36.07 23.68 3.52
N GLY A 192 -35.89 23.89 4.83
CA GLY A 192 -36.73 24.76 5.66
C GLY A 192 -36.71 26.23 5.21
N SER A 193 -35.65 26.67 4.52
CA SER A 193 -35.59 28.01 3.91
C SER A 193 -36.38 28.14 2.60
N GLY A 194 -36.97 27.05 2.10
CA GLY A 194 -37.73 26.98 0.86
C GLY A 194 -36.93 26.56 -0.38
N ALA A 195 -35.64 26.25 -0.22
CA ALA A 195 -34.80 25.73 -1.30
C ALA A 195 -35.37 24.41 -1.85
N GLN A 196 -35.31 24.23 -3.17
CA GLN A 196 -35.81 23.03 -3.83
C GLN A 196 -34.64 22.14 -4.26
N PRO A 197 -34.66 20.82 -3.97
CA PRO A 197 -33.66 19.89 -4.46
C PRO A 197 -33.58 19.92 -5.98
N VAL A 198 -32.37 19.91 -6.52
CA VAL A 198 -32.12 19.75 -7.95
C VAL A 198 -31.68 18.31 -8.19
N PRO A 199 -32.37 17.55 -9.06
CA PRO A 199 -31.91 16.22 -9.44
C PRO A 199 -30.55 16.28 -10.10
N VAL A 200 -29.60 15.52 -9.57
CA VAL A 200 -28.24 15.37 -10.10
C VAL A 200 -27.90 13.89 -10.22
N VAL A 201 -27.01 13.54 -11.15
CA VAL A 201 -26.66 12.14 -11.44
C VAL A 201 -25.63 11.58 -10.46
N SER A 202 -24.76 12.44 -9.93
CA SER A 202 -23.77 12.10 -8.92
C SER A 202 -23.42 13.34 -8.08
N ARG A 203 -22.80 13.13 -6.91
CA ARG A 203 -22.30 14.21 -6.03
C ARG A 203 -21.23 15.07 -6.71
N ARG A 204 -20.42 14.48 -7.60
CA ARG A 204 -19.38 15.20 -8.34
C ARG A 204 -19.96 15.80 -9.62
N GLN A 205 -19.89 17.13 -9.73
CA GLN A 205 -20.32 17.88 -10.91
C GLN A 205 -19.22 18.87 -11.32
N ALA A 206 -18.23 18.41 -12.09
CA ALA A 206 -17.17 19.27 -12.59
C ALA A 206 -17.62 20.03 -13.86
N ARG A 207 -18.55 19.45 -14.62
CA ARG A 207 -19.19 20.10 -15.79
C ARG A 207 -20.69 20.25 -15.60
N ALA A 208 -21.19 21.47 -15.75
CA ALA A 208 -22.62 21.78 -15.63
C ALA A 208 -23.41 21.56 -16.95
N ASP A 209 -22.70 21.48 -18.08
CA ASP A 209 -23.28 21.37 -19.42
C ASP A 209 -23.52 19.91 -19.86
N VAL A 210 -23.08 18.94 -19.07
CA VAL A 210 -23.23 17.50 -19.34
C VAL A 210 -23.95 16.86 -18.18
N SER A 211 -24.85 15.92 -18.48
CA SER A 211 -25.52 15.12 -17.46
C SER A 211 -25.42 13.62 -17.80
N GLY A 212 -25.92 12.79 -16.90
CA GLY A 212 -25.99 11.36 -17.12
C GLY A 212 -24.65 10.63 -16.90
N PRO A 213 -24.62 9.34 -17.24
CA PRO A 213 -23.46 8.46 -17.16
C PRO A 213 -22.18 9.01 -17.80
N LEU A 214 -22.32 9.74 -18.92
CA LEU A 214 -21.20 10.39 -19.59
C LEU A 214 -20.53 11.46 -18.71
N ALA A 215 -21.32 12.26 -17.98
CA ALA A 215 -20.79 13.26 -17.05
C ALA A 215 -19.98 12.60 -15.93
N VAL A 216 -20.45 11.47 -15.39
CA VAL A 216 -19.74 10.73 -14.33
C VAL A 216 -18.34 10.32 -14.81
N VAL A 217 -18.21 9.79 -16.03
CA VAL A 217 -16.91 9.40 -16.59
C VAL A 217 -16.04 10.60 -16.93
N LEU A 218 -16.61 11.69 -17.46
CA LEU A 218 -15.86 12.92 -17.78
C LEU A 218 -15.37 13.68 -16.54
N ASP A 219 -16.06 13.55 -15.41
CA ASP A 219 -15.73 14.29 -14.19
C ASP A 219 -14.88 13.47 -13.20
N SER A 220 -14.84 12.15 -13.36
CA SER A 220 -14.10 11.25 -12.47
C SER A 220 -12.60 11.26 -12.77
N PRO A 221 -11.75 11.79 -11.87
CA PRO A 221 -10.31 11.89 -12.12
C PRO A 221 -9.62 10.53 -12.15
N ASP A 222 -10.19 9.56 -11.44
CA ASP A 222 -9.65 8.22 -11.25
C ASP A 222 -10.67 7.16 -11.67
N VAL A 223 -10.16 5.98 -12.00
CA VAL A 223 -10.90 4.78 -12.38
C VAL A 223 -10.32 3.59 -11.61
N LEU A 224 -11.16 2.63 -11.24
CA LEU A 224 -10.69 1.32 -10.81
C LEU A 224 -10.39 0.49 -12.06
N TRP A 225 -9.12 0.44 -12.45
CA TRP A 225 -8.63 -0.35 -13.57
C TRP A 225 -8.18 -1.72 -13.07
N ALA A 226 -9.00 -2.73 -13.32
CA ALA A 226 -8.68 -4.13 -12.98
C ALA A 226 -8.22 -4.32 -11.51
N GLY A 227 -8.92 -3.65 -10.58
CA GLY A 227 -8.63 -3.70 -9.14
C GLY A 227 -7.58 -2.72 -8.64
N ARG A 228 -6.97 -1.90 -9.51
CA ARG A 228 -6.03 -0.84 -9.12
C ARG A 228 -6.62 0.53 -9.42
N THR A 229 -6.45 1.48 -8.50
CA THR A 229 -6.78 2.88 -8.77
C THR A 229 -5.77 3.44 -9.78
N ALA A 230 -6.26 3.96 -10.89
CA ALA A 230 -5.46 4.63 -11.90
C ALA A 230 -6.13 5.95 -12.30
N ILE A 231 -5.34 6.90 -12.80
CA ILE A 231 -5.90 8.13 -13.39
C ILE A 231 -6.76 7.72 -14.58
N ASN A 232 -7.98 8.26 -14.64
CA ASN A 232 -8.94 7.98 -15.69
C ASN A 232 -8.32 8.30 -17.07
N PRO A 233 -8.28 7.34 -18.02
CA PRO A 233 -7.66 7.57 -19.33
C PRO A 233 -8.35 8.69 -20.13
N VAL A 234 -9.63 8.98 -19.85
CA VAL A 234 -10.33 10.16 -20.40
C VAL A 234 -9.64 11.46 -20.00
N HIS A 235 -9.25 11.58 -18.72
CA HIS A 235 -8.51 12.72 -18.20
C HIS A 235 -7.05 12.75 -18.65
N ARG A 236 -6.46 11.58 -18.95
CA ARG A 236 -5.10 11.50 -19.53
C ARG A 236 -5.06 12.01 -20.96
N ILE A 237 -6.12 11.78 -21.74
CA ILE A 237 -6.24 12.23 -23.13
C ILE A 237 -6.45 13.76 -23.19
N GLY A 238 -7.28 14.29 -22.32
CA GLY A 238 -7.55 15.73 -22.25
C GLY A 238 -8.34 16.11 -21.00
N ALA A 239 -8.22 17.36 -20.57
CA ALA A 239 -8.97 17.86 -19.43
C ALA A 239 -10.50 17.82 -19.73
N PRO A 240 -11.39 17.74 -18.72
CA PRO A 240 -12.83 17.59 -18.95
C PRO A 240 -13.42 18.64 -19.91
N GLY A 241 -12.95 19.89 -19.88
CA GLY A 241 -13.40 20.97 -20.75
C GLY A 241 -12.89 20.90 -22.21
N GLU A 242 -11.94 20.03 -22.53
CA GLU A 242 -11.41 19.82 -23.88
C GLU A 242 -12.25 18.84 -24.71
N TRP A 243 -13.12 18.09 -24.04
CA TRP A 243 -14.06 17.16 -24.66
C TRP A 243 -15.30 17.90 -25.17
N GLN A 244 -15.55 17.80 -26.47
CA GLN A 244 -16.74 18.36 -27.11
C GLN A 244 -17.91 17.39 -26.96
N VAL A 245 -18.93 17.79 -26.21
CA VAL A 245 -20.08 16.94 -25.90
C VAL A 245 -21.16 17.14 -26.95
N ASN A 246 -21.64 16.03 -27.50
CA ASN A 246 -22.72 15.97 -28.46
C ASN A 246 -23.92 15.29 -27.79
N ASP A 247 -24.84 16.10 -27.27
CA ASP A 247 -26.07 15.62 -26.64
C ASP A 247 -27.15 15.36 -27.70
N VAL A 248 -26.94 14.29 -28.48
CA VAL A 248 -27.94 13.83 -29.43
C VAL A 248 -28.99 13.01 -28.67
N PRO A 249 -30.30 13.31 -28.80
CA PRO A 249 -31.35 12.58 -28.10
C PRO A 249 -31.22 11.06 -28.28
N GLY A 250 -31.03 10.35 -27.16
CA GLY A 250 -30.90 8.88 -27.12
C GLY A 250 -29.49 8.34 -27.39
N LYS A 251 -28.51 9.17 -27.75
CA LYS A 251 -27.10 8.77 -27.98
C LYS A 251 -26.13 9.88 -27.54
N PRO A 252 -26.05 10.20 -26.24
CA PRO A 252 -25.08 11.18 -25.75
C PRO A 252 -23.67 10.66 -25.99
N SER A 253 -22.80 11.54 -26.49
CA SER A 253 -21.40 11.23 -26.77
C SER A 253 -20.49 12.43 -26.52
N ALA A 254 -19.19 12.20 -26.41
CA ALA A 254 -18.19 13.26 -26.39
C ALA A 254 -16.99 12.91 -27.25
N THR A 255 -16.39 13.89 -27.89
CA THR A 255 -15.25 13.71 -28.79
C THR A 255 -14.11 14.63 -28.38
N HIS A 256 -12.89 14.09 -28.33
CA HIS A 256 -11.69 14.89 -28.13
C HIS A 256 -11.10 15.31 -29.49
N PRO A 257 -11.08 16.60 -29.84
CA PRO A 257 -10.79 17.06 -31.20
C PRO A 257 -9.34 16.79 -31.64
N ASN A 258 -8.37 16.81 -30.72
CA ASN A 258 -6.95 16.70 -31.06
C ASN A 258 -6.49 15.25 -31.28
N THR A 259 -7.17 14.28 -30.66
CA THR A 259 -6.82 12.85 -30.80
C THR A 259 -7.85 12.05 -31.59
N GLY A 260 -9.06 12.58 -31.77
CA GLY A 260 -10.18 11.85 -32.38
C GLY A 260 -10.82 10.81 -31.47
N ALA A 261 -10.39 10.69 -30.21
CA ALA A 261 -10.97 9.79 -29.23
C ALA A 261 -12.44 10.14 -28.94
N ARG A 262 -13.26 9.12 -28.68
CA ARG A 262 -14.71 9.24 -28.51
C ARG A 262 -15.17 8.55 -27.25
N LEU A 263 -16.18 9.13 -26.62
CA LEU A 263 -16.95 8.53 -25.54
C LEU A 263 -18.38 8.33 -26.01
N GLU A 264 -18.86 7.10 -25.90
CA GLU A 264 -20.22 6.75 -26.30
C GLU A 264 -20.92 6.02 -25.17
N GLN A 265 -22.12 6.48 -24.82
CA GLN A 265 -22.97 5.80 -23.86
C GLN A 265 -23.72 4.65 -24.54
N SER A 266 -23.75 3.50 -23.89
CA SER A 266 -24.56 2.35 -24.30
C SER A 266 -25.36 1.81 -23.12
N THR A 267 -26.49 1.18 -23.41
CA THR A 267 -27.31 0.50 -22.40
C THR A 267 -27.56 -0.92 -22.88
N ASP A 268 -27.23 -1.90 -22.04
CA ASP A 268 -27.45 -3.30 -22.38
C ASP A 268 -28.93 -3.70 -22.25
N GLY A 269 -29.28 -4.92 -22.68
CA GLY A 269 -30.64 -5.43 -22.61
C GLY A 269 -31.18 -5.63 -21.18
N ALA A 270 -30.30 -5.57 -20.16
CA ALA A 270 -30.66 -5.63 -18.75
C ALA A 270 -30.81 -4.22 -18.12
N GLY A 271 -30.58 -3.16 -18.90
CA GLY A 271 -30.69 -1.77 -18.45
C GLY A 271 -29.43 -1.22 -17.78
N HIS A 272 -28.31 -1.95 -17.77
CA HIS A 272 -27.06 -1.41 -17.26
C HIS A 272 -26.46 -0.43 -18.25
N VAL A 273 -26.11 0.75 -17.75
CA VAL A 273 -25.44 1.76 -18.55
C VAL A 273 -23.93 1.57 -18.48
N ALA A 274 -23.30 1.56 -19.64
CA ALA A 274 -21.85 1.60 -19.79
C ALA A 274 -21.45 2.82 -20.64
N VAL A 275 -20.24 3.29 -20.43
CA VAL A 275 -19.62 4.30 -21.29
C VAL A 275 -18.39 3.67 -21.90
N THR A 276 -18.23 3.76 -23.22
CA THR A 276 -17.07 3.22 -23.91
C THR A 276 -16.20 4.37 -24.39
N LEU A 277 -14.92 4.34 -24.03
CA LEU A 277 -13.89 5.18 -24.60
C LEU A 277 -13.27 4.44 -25.80
N SER A 278 -13.45 4.98 -26.99
CA SER A 278 -12.85 4.50 -28.23
C SER A 278 -11.70 5.41 -28.62
N VAL A 279 -10.47 4.89 -28.63
CA VAL A 279 -9.25 5.64 -28.96
C VAL A 279 -8.72 5.16 -30.32
N PRO A 280 -8.57 6.04 -31.32
CA PRO A 280 -7.96 5.66 -32.58
C PRO A 280 -6.45 5.47 -32.40
N LEU A 281 -5.93 4.32 -32.80
CA LEU A 281 -4.51 4.00 -32.78
C LEU A 281 -4.13 3.43 -34.14
N SER A 282 -3.52 4.27 -34.99
CA SER A 282 -3.28 3.99 -36.41
C SER A 282 -4.60 3.71 -37.15
N ASP A 283 -4.73 2.56 -37.82
CA ASP A 283 -5.91 2.21 -38.62
C ASP A 283 -6.98 1.44 -37.82
N ILE A 284 -6.79 1.26 -36.51
CA ILE A 284 -7.73 0.53 -35.65
C ILE A 284 -8.21 1.35 -34.45
N TRP A 285 -9.27 0.87 -33.81
CA TRP A 285 -9.87 1.48 -32.63
C TRP A 285 -9.67 0.58 -31.41
N ILE A 286 -9.25 1.19 -30.30
CA ILE A 286 -9.16 0.53 -29.00
C ILE A 286 -10.35 0.96 -28.15
N ASP A 287 -11.20 0.00 -27.81
CA ASP A 287 -12.37 0.24 -26.98
C ASP A 287 -12.11 -0.13 -25.52
N ILE A 288 -12.32 0.83 -24.63
CA ILE A 288 -12.20 0.70 -23.18
C ILE A 288 -13.58 0.94 -22.57
N ARG A 289 -14.19 -0.12 -22.04
CA ARG A 289 -15.53 -0.04 -21.45
C ARG A 289 -15.48 0.28 -19.96
N PHE A 290 -16.22 1.31 -19.57
CA PHE A 290 -16.46 1.69 -18.18
C PHE A 290 -17.82 1.17 -17.71
N THR A 291 -17.82 0.56 -16.53
CA THR A 291 -19.02 0.21 -15.76
C THR A 291 -19.20 1.19 -14.61
N LEU A 292 -20.44 1.61 -14.37
CA LEU A 292 -20.79 2.59 -13.35
C LEU A 292 -21.66 1.92 -12.27
N PRO A 293 -21.05 1.35 -11.20
CA PRO A 293 -21.82 0.79 -10.09
C PRO A 293 -22.54 1.89 -9.29
N ALA A 294 -23.50 1.51 -8.43
CA ALA A 294 -24.27 2.46 -7.63
C ALA A 294 -23.39 3.41 -6.77
N ALA A 295 -22.20 2.94 -6.36
CA ALA A 295 -21.22 3.75 -5.64
C ALA A 295 -20.71 4.98 -6.42
N THR A 296 -20.89 5.06 -7.75
CA THR A 296 -20.49 6.28 -8.48
C THR A 296 -21.41 7.47 -8.22
N VAL A 297 -22.57 7.25 -7.59
CA VAL A 297 -23.51 8.31 -7.23
C VAL A 297 -22.95 9.20 -6.11
N ASP A 298 -22.26 8.61 -5.12
CA ASP A 298 -21.79 9.28 -3.91
C ASP A 298 -20.26 9.45 -3.82
N GLY A 299 -19.56 9.30 -4.95
CA GLY A 299 -18.13 9.64 -5.08
C GLY A 299 -17.21 8.45 -5.35
N GLY A 300 -17.77 7.24 -5.51
CA GLY A 300 -17.05 6.09 -6.03
C GLY A 300 -16.58 6.29 -7.49
N MET A 301 -15.54 5.55 -7.86
CA MET A 301 -14.92 5.64 -9.17
C MET A 301 -15.60 4.73 -10.20
N PRO A 302 -15.66 5.12 -11.49
CA PRO A 302 -15.96 4.19 -12.58
C PRO A 302 -15.02 2.98 -12.54
N ILE A 303 -15.48 1.84 -13.06
CA ILE A 303 -14.71 0.60 -13.06
C ILE A 303 -14.44 0.17 -14.50
N VAL A 304 -13.19 -0.12 -14.82
CA VAL A 304 -12.82 -0.94 -15.99
C VAL A 304 -12.51 -2.33 -15.46
N THR A 305 -13.32 -3.30 -15.85
CA THR A 305 -13.20 -4.67 -15.34
C THR A 305 -11.91 -5.32 -15.83
N VAL A 306 -11.46 -6.40 -15.17
CA VAL A 306 -10.31 -7.20 -15.63
C VAL A 306 -10.55 -7.72 -17.06
N GLU A 307 -11.79 -8.12 -17.37
CA GLU A 307 -12.18 -8.61 -18.69
C GLU A 307 -12.08 -7.51 -19.75
N ASP A 308 -12.68 -6.34 -19.50
CA ASP A 308 -12.66 -5.21 -20.44
C ASP A 308 -11.23 -4.65 -20.62
N ALA A 309 -10.46 -4.54 -19.54
CA ALA A 309 -9.06 -4.15 -19.60
C ALA A 309 -8.24 -5.15 -20.42
N SER A 310 -8.39 -6.45 -20.16
CA SER A 310 -7.68 -7.50 -20.89
C SER A 310 -8.04 -7.50 -22.37
N LYS A 311 -9.32 -7.30 -22.70
CA LYS A 311 -9.78 -7.20 -24.09
C LYS A 311 -9.16 -6.00 -24.81
N ALA A 312 -9.18 -4.82 -24.19
CA ALA A 312 -8.57 -3.62 -24.74
C ALA A 312 -7.05 -3.80 -24.95
N MET A 313 -6.36 -4.38 -23.96
CA MET A 313 -4.92 -4.59 -24.03
C MET A 313 -4.54 -5.68 -25.04
N ARG A 314 -5.38 -6.70 -25.26
CA ARG A 314 -5.19 -7.68 -26.37
C ARG A 314 -5.27 -7.01 -27.74
N ALA A 315 -6.16 -6.04 -27.93
CA ALA A 315 -6.21 -5.26 -29.16
C ALA A 315 -4.93 -4.43 -29.36
N VAL A 316 -4.43 -3.78 -28.30
CA VAL A 316 -3.14 -3.06 -28.34
C VAL A 316 -1.97 -4.02 -28.62
N LEU A 317 -1.99 -5.21 -28.02
CA LEU A 317 -0.99 -6.25 -28.22
C LEU A 317 -0.91 -6.70 -29.69
N ALA A 318 -2.06 -6.87 -30.34
CA ALA A 318 -2.13 -7.23 -31.76
C ALA A 318 -1.42 -6.19 -32.65
N ILE A 319 -1.66 -4.90 -32.40
CA ILE A 319 -0.94 -3.82 -33.09
C ILE A 319 0.57 -3.93 -32.85
N ALA A 320 0.98 -4.08 -31.58
CA ALA A 320 2.38 -4.12 -31.22
C ALA A 320 3.10 -5.33 -31.84
N ALA A 321 2.40 -6.45 -32.00
CA ALA A 321 2.87 -7.66 -32.67
C ALA A 321 2.82 -7.60 -34.21
N GLY A 322 2.17 -6.59 -34.79
CA GLY A 322 1.95 -6.47 -36.24
C GLY A 322 0.93 -7.47 -36.79
N ALA A 323 -0.06 -7.87 -35.98
CA ALA A 323 -1.17 -8.72 -36.39
C ALA A 323 -2.42 -7.88 -36.73
N ASP A 324 -3.27 -8.38 -37.62
CA ASP A 324 -4.51 -7.70 -38.04
C ASP A 324 -5.56 -7.68 -36.91
N ASP A 325 -5.62 -8.76 -36.12
CA ASP A 325 -6.51 -8.90 -34.96
C ASP A 325 -5.87 -9.76 -33.85
N PRO A 326 -6.39 -9.69 -32.61
CA PRO A 326 -5.89 -10.51 -31.50
C PRO A 326 -5.95 -12.01 -31.73
N GLU A 327 -6.91 -12.49 -32.52
CA GLU A 327 -7.12 -13.90 -32.85
C GLU A 327 -6.04 -14.45 -33.80
N SER A 328 -5.39 -13.56 -34.57
CA SER A 328 -4.29 -13.88 -35.47
C SER A 328 -2.95 -14.06 -34.75
N LEU A 329 -2.89 -13.80 -33.44
CA LEU A 329 -1.69 -14.00 -32.64
C LEU A 329 -1.41 -15.50 -32.42
N PRO A 330 -0.13 -15.91 -32.51
CA PRO A 330 0.28 -17.28 -32.17
C PRO A 330 -0.23 -17.75 -30.80
N VAL A 331 -0.90 -18.89 -30.77
CA VAL A 331 -1.44 -19.45 -29.53
C VAL A 331 -0.34 -20.24 -28.79
N PRO A 332 -0.22 -20.10 -27.45
CA PRO A 332 0.66 -20.95 -26.66
C PRO A 332 0.27 -22.43 -26.80
N ASN A 333 1.26 -23.31 -26.85
CA ASN A 333 1.03 -24.74 -26.76
C ASN A 333 0.80 -25.19 -25.31
N ASP A 334 0.55 -26.49 -25.10
CA ASP A 334 0.20 -27.07 -23.80
C ASP A 334 1.26 -26.85 -22.70
N ASN A 335 2.51 -26.56 -23.08
CA ASN A 335 3.59 -26.28 -22.13
C ASN A 335 3.83 -24.78 -21.90
N GLY A 336 2.97 -23.93 -22.47
CA GLY A 336 3.04 -22.46 -22.35
C GLY A 336 4.04 -21.79 -23.28
N SER A 337 4.71 -22.53 -24.18
CA SER A 337 5.59 -21.90 -25.18
C SER A 337 4.84 -21.47 -26.43
N VAL A 338 5.29 -20.34 -26.98
CA VAL A 338 4.78 -19.81 -28.25
C VAL A 338 5.84 -20.00 -29.32
N SER A 339 5.45 -20.55 -30.46
CA SER A 339 6.35 -20.78 -31.59
C SER A 339 5.82 -20.09 -32.85
N VAL A 340 6.73 -19.46 -33.60
CA VAL A 340 6.44 -18.87 -34.92
C VAL A 340 7.42 -19.43 -35.93
N THR A 341 6.92 -19.67 -37.15
CA THR A 341 7.77 -20.00 -38.29
C THR A 341 7.77 -18.80 -39.23
N VAL A 342 8.95 -18.28 -39.52
CA VAL A 342 9.14 -17.07 -40.32
C VAL A 342 10.04 -17.36 -41.51
N ALA A 343 9.72 -16.78 -42.65
CA ALA A 343 10.61 -16.79 -43.81
C ALA A 343 11.75 -15.79 -43.58
N TRP A 344 12.99 -16.26 -43.73
CA TRP A 344 14.17 -15.42 -43.62
C TRP A 344 14.55 -14.86 -45.00
N ASP A 345 14.56 -13.53 -45.10
CA ASP A 345 14.95 -12.81 -46.31
C ASP A 345 16.20 -11.97 -46.04
N PRO A 346 17.34 -12.26 -46.68
CA PRO A 346 18.57 -11.48 -46.53
C PRO A 346 18.42 -9.99 -46.87
N GLU A 347 17.48 -9.61 -47.73
CA GLU A 347 17.25 -8.20 -48.08
C GLU A 347 16.77 -7.38 -46.87
N LYS A 348 15.97 -7.98 -45.97
CA LYS A 348 15.53 -7.33 -44.72
C LYS A 348 16.68 -7.00 -43.77
N VAL A 349 17.80 -7.72 -43.84
CA VAL A 349 19.01 -7.42 -43.06
C VAL A 349 19.67 -6.15 -43.58
N ALA A 350 19.69 -5.97 -44.90
CA ALA A 350 20.20 -4.75 -45.51
C ALA A 350 19.35 -3.54 -45.12
N ASP A 351 18.01 -3.68 -45.16
CA ASP A 351 17.08 -2.64 -44.72
C ASP A 351 17.28 -2.29 -43.24
N HIS A 352 17.33 -3.30 -42.36
CA HIS A 352 17.60 -3.10 -40.94
C HIS A 352 18.91 -2.33 -40.70
N THR A 353 19.97 -2.75 -41.39
CA THR A 353 21.29 -2.10 -41.30
C THR A 353 21.23 -0.66 -41.82
N GLY A 354 20.48 -0.41 -42.91
CA GLY A 354 20.28 0.93 -43.45
C GLY A 354 19.60 1.90 -42.47
N VAL A 355 18.72 1.38 -41.60
CA VAL A 355 18.04 2.17 -40.55
C VAL A 355 18.94 2.39 -39.33
N THR A 356 19.66 1.36 -38.87
CA THR A 356 20.37 1.38 -37.57
C THR A 356 21.82 1.85 -37.66
N ALA A 357 22.48 1.69 -38.81
CA ALA A 357 23.90 1.98 -38.99
C ALA A 357 24.17 3.46 -39.30
N THR A 358 23.69 4.37 -38.46
CA THR A 358 23.97 5.81 -38.57
C THR A 358 25.26 6.17 -37.82
N PHE A 359 26.39 6.18 -38.52
CA PHE A 359 27.67 6.64 -37.97
C PHE A 359 28.44 7.51 -38.97
N GLY A 360 29.27 8.40 -38.42
CA GLY A 360 30.20 9.21 -39.22
C GLY A 360 31.40 8.43 -39.70
N ALA A 361 32.12 8.98 -40.68
CA ALA A 361 33.41 8.44 -41.11
C ALA A 361 34.37 8.36 -39.90
N PRO A 362 35.20 7.31 -39.78
CA PRO A 362 35.54 6.31 -40.81
C PRO A 362 34.78 4.97 -40.70
N LEU A 363 33.66 4.91 -39.97
CA LEU A 363 32.95 3.65 -39.74
C LEU A 363 32.14 3.22 -40.98
N ALA A 364 32.07 1.91 -41.21
CA ALA A 364 31.29 1.27 -42.27
C ALA A 364 30.60 0.02 -41.70
N PRO A 365 29.36 -0.29 -42.12
CA PRO A 365 28.65 -1.47 -41.61
C PRO A 365 29.33 -2.74 -42.13
N GLY A 366 29.35 -3.78 -41.29
CA GLY A 366 29.87 -5.08 -41.68
C GLY A 366 28.98 -5.77 -42.73
N LEU A 367 29.56 -6.76 -43.45
CA LEU A 367 28.85 -7.57 -44.44
C LEU A 367 28.15 -8.81 -43.84
N THR A 368 28.38 -9.09 -42.55
CA THR A 368 27.81 -10.22 -41.82
C THR A 368 26.51 -9.85 -41.14
N LEU A 369 25.66 -10.85 -40.90
CA LEU A 369 24.42 -10.69 -40.15
C LEU A 369 24.65 -9.98 -38.81
N VAL A 370 23.85 -8.95 -38.54
CA VAL A 370 23.73 -8.35 -37.20
C VAL A 370 22.75 -9.22 -36.38
N PRO A 371 23.15 -9.73 -35.19
CA PRO A 371 22.28 -10.58 -34.38
C PRO A 371 20.91 -9.96 -34.05
N ASP A 372 20.86 -8.63 -33.91
CA ASP A 372 19.64 -7.88 -33.61
C ASP A 372 18.56 -8.01 -34.70
N ALA A 373 18.92 -8.34 -35.95
CA ALA A 373 17.95 -8.57 -37.02
C ALA A 373 17.01 -9.77 -36.74
N LEU A 374 17.38 -10.66 -35.81
CA LEU A 374 16.53 -11.77 -35.39
C LEU A 374 15.37 -11.31 -34.49
N VAL A 375 15.54 -10.26 -33.68
CA VAL A 375 14.55 -9.88 -32.65
C VAL A 375 13.22 -9.47 -33.27
N GLY A 376 13.25 -8.77 -34.41
CA GLY A 376 12.05 -8.30 -35.10
C GLY A 376 11.16 -9.46 -35.59
N LEU A 377 11.75 -10.61 -35.92
CA LEU A 377 10.99 -11.79 -36.36
C LEU A 377 10.39 -12.58 -35.20
N CYS A 378 10.97 -12.47 -34.01
CA CYS A 378 10.48 -13.15 -32.80
C CYS A 378 9.37 -12.37 -32.09
N TRP A 379 9.14 -11.12 -32.46
CA TRP A 379 8.24 -10.19 -31.78
C TRP A 379 6.81 -10.71 -31.59
N PRO A 380 6.14 -11.31 -32.61
CA PRO A 380 4.79 -11.84 -32.42
C PRO A 380 4.73 -12.97 -31.39
N ALA A 381 5.76 -13.80 -31.29
CA ALA A 381 5.83 -14.88 -30.30
C ALA A 381 5.98 -14.32 -28.88
N VAL A 382 6.84 -13.30 -28.70
CA VAL A 382 7.06 -12.64 -27.41
C VAL A 382 5.77 -11.97 -26.92
N PHE A 383 5.10 -11.20 -27.78
CA PHE A 383 3.86 -10.51 -27.41
C PHE A 383 2.73 -11.49 -27.12
N SER A 384 2.62 -12.58 -27.88
CA SER A 384 1.66 -13.64 -27.58
C SER A 384 1.91 -14.31 -26.24
N ALA A 385 3.18 -14.54 -25.88
CA ALA A 385 3.54 -15.07 -24.57
C ALA A 385 3.10 -14.11 -23.46
N ILE A 386 3.38 -12.80 -23.60
CA ILE A 386 2.90 -11.76 -22.66
C ILE A 386 1.37 -11.77 -22.56
N GLY A 387 0.67 -11.87 -23.68
CA GLY A 387 -0.80 -11.89 -23.70
C GLY A 387 -1.45 -13.14 -23.12
N SER A 388 -0.67 -14.20 -22.93
CA SER A 388 -1.10 -15.43 -22.27
C SER A 388 -0.59 -15.57 -20.83
N ALA A 389 0.31 -14.69 -20.40
CA ALA A 389 0.93 -14.78 -19.08
C ALA A 389 -0.08 -14.49 -17.97
N LEU A 390 -0.06 -15.35 -16.95
CA LEU A 390 -0.84 -15.25 -15.73
C LEU A 390 0.10 -15.13 -14.53
N THR A 391 -0.36 -14.48 -13.46
CA THR A 391 0.28 -14.57 -12.14
C THR A 391 0.06 -15.95 -11.52
N ASP A 392 0.75 -16.25 -10.42
CA ASP A 392 0.56 -17.50 -9.66
C ASP A 392 -0.90 -17.68 -9.19
N ASP A 393 -1.61 -16.57 -8.94
CA ASP A 393 -3.02 -16.53 -8.55
C ASP A 393 -3.99 -16.55 -9.76
N GLY A 394 -3.48 -16.67 -11.00
CA GLY A 394 -4.27 -16.75 -12.22
C GLY A 394 -4.73 -15.41 -12.80
N PHE A 395 -4.19 -14.27 -12.36
CA PHE A 395 -4.55 -12.97 -12.90
C PHE A 395 -3.83 -12.67 -14.22
N PRO A 396 -4.52 -12.12 -15.24
CA PRO A 396 -3.92 -11.83 -16.53
C PRO A 396 -2.96 -10.63 -16.45
N VAL A 397 -1.69 -10.83 -16.81
CA VAL A 397 -0.66 -9.78 -16.76
C VAL A 397 -0.87 -8.70 -17.82
N ILE A 398 -1.61 -9.02 -18.89
CA ILE A 398 -1.84 -8.13 -20.03
C ILE A 398 -2.56 -6.83 -19.68
N GLU A 399 -3.27 -6.75 -18.54
CA GLU A 399 -3.96 -5.53 -18.10
C GLU A 399 -3.05 -4.31 -17.96
N GLY A 400 -1.74 -4.54 -17.77
CA GLY A 400 -0.70 -3.51 -17.63
C GLY A 400 0.08 -3.21 -18.90
N LEU A 401 -0.35 -3.66 -20.09
CA LEU A 401 0.45 -3.58 -21.32
C LEU A 401 0.88 -2.15 -21.68
N LEU A 402 0.05 -1.14 -21.43
CA LEU A 402 0.41 0.27 -21.67
C LEU A 402 1.51 0.79 -20.72
N SER A 403 1.79 0.06 -19.63
CA SER A 403 2.87 0.32 -18.69
C SER A 403 4.05 -0.65 -18.89
N LEU A 404 4.06 -1.43 -19.96
CA LEU A 404 5.16 -2.34 -20.28
C LEU A 404 6.45 -1.54 -20.51
N VAL A 405 7.53 -1.98 -19.87
CA VAL A 405 8.89 -1.48 -20.07
C VAL A 405 9.73 -2.67 -20.51
N HIS A 406 10.43 -2.53 -21.65
CA HIS A 406 11.37 -3.54 -22.14
C HIS A 406 12.66 -3.53 -21.31
#